data_AF-B0VXU7-F1
#
_entry.id   AF-B0VXU7-F1
#
_cell.length_a   1.000
_cell.length_b   1.000
_cell.length_c   1.000
_cell.angle_alpha   90.00
_cell.angle_beta   90.00
_cell.angle_gamma   90.00
#
_symmetry.space_group_name_H-M   'P 1'
#
loop_
_entity.id
_entity.type
_entity.pdbx_description
1 polymer ?
#
loop_
_entity_poly.entity_id
_entity_poly.type
_entity_poly.pdbx_seq_one_letter_code
_entity_poly.pdbx_strand_id
1 'polypeptide(L)'
;GKPGTQCEDGECCDRCQLRRAGTECRPARSECDIAESCTGQSADCPTDDFQRNGQPCLNNNGYCYNGKCPILDHQCISFFGSSAAVFPDACFNYNLQGQGDFYCRRENGRIFPCAPQDVKCGRLFCVMGPTGHTISCQSTYSQNDLDIGMVDLGTKCGDGRVCNSNRQCVDVNTAY
;
A
#
# COMPACT_ATOMS: atom_id res chain seq x y z
N GLY A 1 -12.41 -30.06 -25.61
CA GLY A 1 -12.64 -29.14 -26.75
C GLY A 1 -13.29 -29.82 -27.94
N LYS A 2 -14.31 -29.17 -28.53
CA LYS A 2 -14.86 -29.52 -29.86
C LYS A 2 -13.85 -29.15 -30.96
N PRO A 3 -13.92 -29.73 -32.17
CA PRO A 3 -13.06 -29.32 -33.28
C PRO A 3 -13.17 -27.81 -33.54
N GLY A 4 -12.03 -27.12 -33.64
CA GLY A 4 -11.98 -25.67 -33.86
C GLY A 4 -11.99 -24.81 -32.60
N THR A 5 -12.10 -25.39 -31.41
CA THR A 5 -11.94 -24.68 -30.12
C THR A 5 -10.47 -24.38 -29.85
N GLN A 6 -10.13 -23.12 -29.55
CA GLN A 6 -8.77 -22.71 -29.16
C GLN A 6 -8.62 -22.51 -27.64
N CYS A 7 -9.71 -22.22 -26.94
CA CYS A 7 -9.76 -22.04 -25.50
C CYS A 7 -11.15 -22.40 -24.96
N GLU A 8 -11.24 -22.71 -23.66
CA GLU A 8 -12.50 -23.01 -22.98
C GLU A 8 -12.81 -21.93 -21.93
N ASP A 9 -11.83 -21.56 -21.11
CA ASP A 9 -11.91 -20.53 -20.08
C ASP A 9 -10.69 -19.58 -20.14
N GLY A 10 -10.71 -18.50 -19.35
CA GLY A 10 -9.64 -17.49 -19.23
C GLY A 10 -10.07 -16.10 -19.74
N GLU A 11 -9.49 -15.04 -19.20
CA GLU A 11 -9.85 -13.65 -19.52
C GLU A 11 -9.55 -13.27 -20.98
N CYS A 12 -8.63 -14.01 -21.61
CA CYS A 12 -8.28 -13.91 -23.01
C CYS A 12 -9.01 -14.92 -23.91
N CYS A 13 -10.04 -15.60 -23.40
CA CYS A 13 -10.94 -16.44 -24.19
C CYS A 13 -12.25 -15.71 -24.49
N ASP A 14 -12.65 -15.67 -25.76
CA ASP A 14 -13.98 -15.19 -26.16
C ASP A 14 -14.58 -16.12 -27.21
N ARG A 15 -15.78 -16.63 -26.94
CA ARG A 15 -16.51 -17.57 -27.81
C ARG A 15 -15.64 -18.74 -28.29
N CYS A 16 -14.90 -19.35 -27.36
CA CYS A 16 -14.01 -20.48 -27.60
C CYS A 16 -12.81 -20.18 -28.53
N GLN A 17 -12.52 -18.91 -28.79
CA GLN A 17 -11.39 -18.43 -29.59
C GLN A 17 -10.50 -17.53 -28.73
N LEU A 18 -9.20 -17.53 -29.01
CA LEU A 18 -8.28 -16.62 -28.35
C LEU A 18 -8.58 -15.18 -28.79
N ARG A 19 -8.67 -14.28 -27.81
CA ARG A 19 -8.73 -12.84 -28.06
C ARG A 19 -7.46 -12.40 -28.80
N ARG A 20 -7.59 -11.38 -29.64
CA ARG A 20 -6.46 -10.85 -30.42
C ARG A 20 -5.34 -10.32 -29.50
N ALA A 21 -4.11 -10.38 -30.00
CA ALA A 21 -2.97 -9.75 -29.35
C ALA A 21 -3.24 -8.25 -29.15
N GLY A 22 -2.98 -7.74 -27.94
CA GLY A 22 -3.22 -6.34 -27.58
C GLY A 22 -4.63 -6.03 -27.06
N THR A 23 -5.54 -7.02 -27.00
CA THR A 23 -6.82 -6.82 -26.30
C THR A 23 -6.58 -6.76 -24.79
N GLU A 24 -6.94 -5.67 -24.13
CA GLU A 24 -6.83 -5.53 -22.68
C GLU A 24 -7.62 -6.65 -21.98
N CYS A 25 -6.95 -7.33 -21.04
CA CYS A 25 -7.56 -8.35 -20.19
C CYS A 25 -7.58 -7.94 -18.71
N ARG A 26 -6.69 -7.03 -18.31
CA ARG A 26 -6.73 -6.39 -17.00
C ARG A 26 -6.40 -4.90 -17.10
N PRO A 27 -7.30 -4.01 -16.67
CA PRO A 27 -6.99 -2.58 -16.61
C PRO A 27 -6.01 -2.27 -15.47
N ALA A 28 -5.24 -1.20 -15.64
CA ALA A 28 -4.45 -0.61 -14.56
C ALA A 28 -5.36 -0.05 -13.46
N ARG A 29 -5.07 -0.36 -12.20
CA ARG A 29 -5.84 0.06 -11.01
C ARG A 29 -5.32 1.36 -10.41
N SER A 30 -4.08 1.75 -10.73
CA SER A 30 -3.47 3.00 -10.29
C SER A 30 -2.39 3.43 -11.30
N GLU A 31 -1.81 4.62 -11.13
CA GLU A 31 -0.66 5.05 -11.93
C GLU A 31 0.60 4.19 -11.70
N CYS A 32 0.62 3.40 -10.61
CA CYS A 32 1.68 2.47 -10.27
C CYS A 32 1.47 1.06 -10.84
N ASP A 33 0.39 0.85 -11.59
CA ASP A 33 -0.06 -0.44 -12.11
C ASP A 33 0.00 -0.46 -13.64
N ILE A 34 0.38 -1.58 -14.26
CA ILE A 34 0.53 -1.70 -15.73
C ILE A 34 -0.64 -2.51 -16.28
N ALA A 35 -1.43 -1.98 -17.21
CA ALA A 35 -2.49 -2.78 -17.82
C ALA A 35 -1.93 -3.92 -18.68
N GLU A 36 -2.43 -5.15 -18.51
CA GLU A 36 -2.05 -6.29 -19.34
C GLU A 36 -3.02 -6.52 -20.48
N SER A 37 -2.42 -7.02 -21.56
CA SER A 37 -3.12 -7.33 -22.79
C SER A 37 -2.88 -8.78 -23.20
N CYS A 38 -3.90 -9.39 -23.76
CA CYS A 38 -3.83 -10.73 -24.33
C CYS A 38 -2.69 -10.84 -25.33
N THR A 39 -2.01 -11.97 -25.32
CA THR A 39 -0.90 -12.25 -26.25
C THR A 39 -1.39 -12.73 -27.62
N GLY A 40 -2.66 -13.14 -27.71
CA GLY A 40 -3.21 -13.86 -28.87
C GLY A 40 -2.76 -15.31 -28.99
N GLN A 41 -1.99 -15.80 -28.02
CA GLN A 41 -1.42 -17.16 -28.00
C GLN A 41 -1.82 -17.95 -26.75
N SER A 42 -2.38 -17.28 -25.74
CA SER A 42 -2.87 -17.87 -24.50
C SER A 42 -4.29 -17.39 -24.19
N ALA A 43 -5.06 -18.26 -23.55
CA ALA A 43 -6.40 -17.96 -23.03
C ALA A 43 -6.36 -17.20 -21.70
N ASP A 44 -5.24 -17.30 -20.98
CA ASP A 44 -5.03 -16.60 -19.71
C ASP A 44 -4.45 -15.20 -19.97
N CYS A 45 -4.86 -14.23 -19.15
CA CYS A 45 -4.20 -12.94 -19.10
C CYS A 45 -2.76 -13.11 -18.59
N PRO A 46 -1.77 -12.33 -19.08
CA PRO A 46 -0.43 -12.33 -18.52
C PRO A 46 -0.44 -12.03 -17.01
N THR A 47 0.65 -12.42 -16.34
CA THR A 47 0.84 -12.12 -14.91
C THR A 47 0.83 -10.60 -14.67
N ASP A 48 0.21 -10.19 -13.56
CA ASP A 48 0.11 -8.81 -13.07
C ASP A 48 1.52 -8.19 -12.93
N ASP A 49 1.79 -7.12 -13.67
CA ASP A 49 3.04 -6.37 -13.67
C ASP A 49 2.83 -4.92 -13.19
N PHE A 50 3.85 -4.35 -12.56
CA PHE A 50 3.74 -3.07 -11.87
C PHE A 50 4.82 -2.09 -12.31
N GLN A 51 4.52 -0.80 -12.14
CA GLN A 51 5.57 0.20 -12.20
C GLN A 51 6.63 -0.10 -11.14
N ARG A 52 7.87 0.30 -11.42
CA ARG A 52 8.98 0.04 -10.50
C ARG A 52 8.72 0.64 -9.13
N ASN A 53 9.00 -0.14 -8.09
CA ASN A 53 8.96 0.36 -6.72
C ASN A 53 9.87 1.58 -6.59
N GLY A 54 9.40 2.61 -5.88
CA GLY A 54 10.11 3.87 -5.72
C GLY A 54 9.83 4.93 -6.80
N GLN A 55 9.07 4.60 -7.86
CA GLN A 55 8.64 5.60 -8.83
C GLN A 55 7.69 6.61 -8.15
N PRO A 56 7.91 7.93 -8.29
CA PRO A 56 7.00 8.91 -7.67
C PRO A 56 5.58 8.82 -8.22
N CYS A 57 4.60 8.99 -7.35
CA CYS A 57 3.17 8.91 -7.66
C CYS A 57 2.36 9.96 -6.89
N LEU A 58 1.11 10.19 -7.30
CA LEU A 58 0.17 11.16 -6.77
C LEU A 58 0.78 12.57 -6.66
N ASN A 59 1.40 13.03 -7.75
CA ASN A 59 2.10 14.32 -7.82
C ASN A 59 3.22 14.45 -6.75
N ASN A 60 4.05 13.40 -6.59
CA ASN A 60 5.13 13.29 -5.59
C ASN A 60 4.67 13.20 -4.12
N ASN A 61 3.39 12.94 -3.86
CA ASN A 61 2.89 12.68 -2.52
C ASN A 61 3.24 11.26 -2.02
N GLY A 62 3.57 10.34 -2.93
CA GLY A 62 3.98 8.98 -2.59
C GLY A 62 5.01 8.41 -3.55
N TYR A 63 5.35 7.14 -3.32
CA TYR A 63 6.18 6.32 -4.18
C TYR A 63 5.50 4.98 -4.44
N CYS A 64 5.61 4.47 -5.66
CA CYS A 64 4.99 3.21 -6.05
C CYS A 64 5.55 2.06 -5.21
N TYR A 65 4.65 1.18 -4.80
CA TYR A 65 4.97 -0.06 -4.10
C TYR A 65 3.97 -1.14 -4.49
N ASN A 66 4.43 -2.18 -5.20
CA ASN A 66 3.65 -3.33 -5.64
C ASN A 66 2.29 -2.95 -6.26
N GLY A 67 2.32 -2.10 -7.30
CA GLY A 67 1.13 -1.70 -8.04
C GLY A 67 0.30 -0.59 -7.40
N LYS A 68 0.68 -0.08 -6.22
CA LYS A 68 -0.07 0.93 -5.47
C LYS A 68 0.80 2.16 -5.16
N CYS A 69 0.14 3.27 -4.84
CA CYS A 69 0.78 4.46 -4.27
C CYS A 69 0.35 4.62 -2.79
N PRO A 70 1.01 3.93 -1.83
CA PRO A 70 0.66 4.02 -0.42
C PRO A 70 1.00 5.41 0.12
N ILE A 71 -0.03 6.12 0.60
CA ILE A 71 0.10 7.40 1.29
C ILE A 71 -0.70 7.38 2.59
N LEU A 72 -0.24 8.15 3.58
CA LEU A 72 -0.84 8.18 4.91
C LEU A 72 -2.31 8.62 4.90
N ASP A 73 -2.68 9.61 4.08
CA ASP A 73 -4.08 10.11 3.99
C ASP A 73 -5.04 9.02 3.49
N HIS A 74 -4.66 8.26 2.46
CA HIS A 74 -5.51 7.18 1.95
C HIS A 74 -5.67 6.04 2.98
N GLN A 75 -4.63 5.75 3.77
CA GLN A 75 -4.73 4.78 4.86
C GLN A 75 -5.70 5.27 5.94
N CYS A 76 -5.63 6.56 6.31
CA CYS A 76 -6.57 7.16 7.25
C CYS A 76 -8.01 7.09 6.74
N ILE A 77 -8.24 7.44 5.47
CA ILE A 77 -9.56 7.35 4.84
C ILE A 77 -10.07 5.91 4.83
N SER A 78 -9.20 4.93 4.56
CA SER A 78 -9.57 3.52 4.55
C SER A 78 -10.02 3.00 5.91
N PHE A 79 -9.44 3.50 7.01
CA PHE A 79 -9.79 3.05 8.37
C PHE A 79 -10.92 3.86 9.01
N PHE A 80 -11.00 5.16 8.75
CA PHE A 80 -11.86 6.08 9.50
C PHE A 80 -12.89 6.82 8.63
N GLY A 81 -12.93 6.55 7.32
CA GLY A 81 -13.87 7.14 6.37
C GLY A 81 -13.38 8.42 5.71
N SER A 82 -14.17 8.95 4.78
CA SER A 82 -13.78 10.03 3.85
C SER A 82 -13.47 11.39 4.50
N SER A 83 -13.82 11.59 5.76
CA SER A 83 -13.51 12.82 6.52
C SER A 83 -12.20 12.73 7.31
N ALA A 84 -11.50 11.60 7.21
CA ALA A 84 -10.25 11.39 7.92
C ALA A 84 -9.05 11.99 7.17
N ALA A 85 -8.07 12.47 7.93
CA ALA A 85 -6.81 13.00 7.43
C ALA A 85 -5.67 12.61 8.38
N VAL A 86 -4.42 12.79 7.99
CA VAL A 86 -3.27 12.47 8.84
C VAL A 86 -3.09 13.48 9.99
N PHE A 87 -2.76 13.02 11.20
CA PHE A 87 -2.43 13.90 12.33
C PHE A 87 -1.09 14.63 12.10
N PRO A 88 -0.83 15.79 12.76
CA PRO A 88 0.48 16.40 12.77
C PRO A 88 1.56 15.45 13.28
N ASP A 89 2.79 15.66 12.81
CA ASP A 89 3.97 14.86 13.12
C ASP A 89 4.16 14.55 14.62
N ALA A 90 3.66 15.42 15.51
CA ALA A 90 3.72 15.24 16.95
C ALA A 90 3.07 13.92 17.44
N CYS A 91 1.99 13.44 16.82
CA CYS A 91 1.33 12.19 17.24
C CYS A 91 2.22 10.96 16.97
N PHE A 92 3.05 10.99 15.93
CA PHE A 92 3.94 9.86 15.64
C PHE A 92 5.01 9.64 16.72
N ASN A 93 5.29 10.63 17.57
CA ASN A 93 6.22 10.49 18.69
C ASN A 93 5.76 9.48 19.75
N TYR A 94 4.48 9.11 19.80
CA TYR A 94 4.03 7.99 20.65
C TYR A 94 4.76 6.68 20.29
N ASN A 95 5.16 6.51 19.03
CA ASN A 95 5.90 5.33 18.57
C ASN A 95 7.32 5.21 19.16
N LEU A 96 7.84 6.28 19.77
CA LEU A 96 9.12 6.24 20.50
C LEU A 96 9.03 5.50 21.83
N GLN A 97 7.82 5.36 22.38
CA GLN A 97 7.62 4.81 23.72
C GLN A 97 7.82 3.30 23.74
N GLY A 98 7.48 2.58 22.65
CA GLY A 98 7.56 1.13 22.60
C GLY A 98 6.62 0.44 23.59
N GLN A 99 5.45 1.02 23.83
CA GLN A 99 4.46 0.54 24.79
C GLN A 99 3.12 0.29 24.09
N GLY A 100 2.40 -0.76 24.52
CA GLY A 100 1.11 -1.12 23.93
C GLY A 100 1.22 -1.33 22.42
N ASP A 101 0.43 -0.57 21.66
CA ASP A 101 0.36 -0.62 20.19
C ASP A 101 1.25 0.43 19.50
N PHE A 102 2.05 1.18 20.26
CA PHE A 102 2.88 2.29 19.78
C PHE A 102 4.34 1.87 19.68
N TYR A 103 4.70 1.30 18.54
CA TYR A 103 6.02 0.77 18.24
C TYR A 103 6.31 0.75 16.74
N CYS A 104 7.55 0.42 16.36
CA CYS A 104 7.90 0.15 14.96
C CYS A 104 7.85 -1.33 14.64
N ARG A 105 8.47 -2.19 15.47
CA ARG A 105 8.50 -3.63 15.24
C ARG A 105 8.05 -4.42 16.45
N ARG A 106 7.50 -5.61 16.20
CA ARG A 106 7.24 -6.60 17.22
C ARG A 106 7.64 -7.98 16.71
N GLU A 107 8.57 -8.63 17.40
CA GLU A 107 9.11 -9.93 17.01
C GLU A 107 9.08 -10.87 18.22
N ASN A 108 8.46 -12.03 18.08
CA ASN A 108 8.34 -13.03 19.16
C ASN A 108 7.81 -12.43 20.48
N GLY A 109 6.83 -11.53 20.37
CA GLY A 109 6.24 -10.83 21.52
C GLY A 109 7.05 -9.65 22.05
N ARG A 110 8.33 -9.50 21.67
CA ARG A 110 9.17 -8.37 22.04
C ARG A 110 8.83 -7.14 21.21
N ILE A 111 8.56 -6.02 21.88
CA ILE A 111 8.28 -4.73 21.26
C ILE A 111 9.59 -3.96 21.06
N PHE A 112 9.77 -3.39 19.88
CA PHE A 112 10.88 -2.51 19.54
C PHE A 112 10.34 -1.10 19.25
N PRO A 113 10.70 -0.10 20.06
CA PRO A 113 10.33 1.29 19.81
C PRO A 113 10.93 1.77 18.49
N CYS A 114 10.31 2.78 17.90
CA CYS A 114 10.91 3.46 16.75
C CYS A 114 12.14 4.26 17.17
N ALA A 115 13.11 4.39 16.26
CA ALA A 115 14.07 5.49 16.35
C ALA A 115 13.39 6.81 15.95
N PRO A 116 13.94 7.98 16.33
CA PRO A 116 13.37 9.29 15.99
C PRO A 116 13.04 9.49 14.51
N GLN A 117 13.89 9.00 13.61
CA GLN A 117 13.67 9.09 12.17
C GLN A 117 12.62 8.10 11.63
N ASP A 118 12.27 7.06 12.39
CA ASP A 118 11.41 5.97 11.96
C ASP A 118 9.97 6.10 12.46
N VAL A 119 9.66 7.14 13.23
CA VAL A 119 8.36 7.31 13.90
C VAL A 119 7.16 7.26 12.94
N LYS A 120 7.36 7.69 11.69
CA LYS A 120 6.35 7.64 10.61
C LYS A 120 6.18 6.27 9.94
N CYS A 121 6.90 5.25 10.40
CA CYS A 121 6.81 3.87 9.93
C CYS A 121 6.27 2.89 11.00
N GLY A 122 5.87 3.41 12.16
CA GLY A 122 5.20 2.67 13.23
C GLY A 122 3.67 2.69 13.10
N ARG A 123 2.97 2.87 14.24
CA ARG A 123 1.52 3.06 14.29
C ARG A 123 1.09 4.29 13.48
N LEU A 124 0.03 4.15 12.70
CA LEU A 124 -0.62 5.24 11.97
C LEU A 124 -1.51 6.07 12.93
N PHE A 125 -1.51 7.39 12.75
CA PHE A 125 -2.36 8.33 13.49
C PHE A 125 -3.18 9.20 12.54
N CYS A 126 -4.51 9.25 12.75
CA CYS A 126 -5.47 9.91 11.85
C CYS A 126 -6.46 10.83 12.58
N VAL A 127 -6.74 12.03 12.06
CA VAL A 127 -7.78 12.94 12.55
C VAL A 127 -9.16 12.45 12.10
N MET A 128 -10.15 12.43 13.00
CA MET A 128 -11.56 12.13 12.67
C MET A 128 -12.43 13.40 12.78
N GLY A 129 -12.60 14.15 11.69
CA GLY A 129 -13.57 15.26 11.57
C GLY A 129 -13.52 16.36 12.67
N PRO A 130 -14.37 17.41 12.58
CA PRO A 130 -14.36 18.50 13.55
C PRO A 130 -15.15 18.12 14.81
N THR A 131 -14.60 17.25 15.66
CA THR A 131 -15.11 17.04 17.01
C THR A 131 -14.38 17.95 18.00
N GLY A 132 -14.88 19.19 18.11
CA GLY A 132 -14.63 20.15 19.20
C GLY A 132 -13.21 20.21 19.78
N HIS A 133 -12.37 21.12 19.25
CA HIS A 133 -11.11 21.69 19.82
C HIS A 133 -10.10 20.79 20.56
N THR A 134 -10.31 19.48 20.66
CA THR A 134 -9.51 18.56 21.46
C THR A 134 -8.75 17.65 20.51
N ILE A 135 -7.45 17.92 20.35
CA ILE A 135 -6.54 17.13 19.52
C ILE A 135 -6.26 15.83 20.25
N SER A 136 -6.89 14.73 19.84
CA SER A 136 -6.65 13.39 20.39
C SER A 136 -6.14 12.47 19.29
N CYS A 137 -4.87 12.05 19.37
CA CYS A 137 -4.22 11.17 18.39
C CYS A 137 -4.97 9.84 18.30
N GLN A 138 -5.80 9.67 17.27
CA GLN A 138 -6.55 8.44 17.03
C GLN A 138 -5.71 7.45 16.24
N SER A 139 -5.78 6.19 16.62
CA SER A 139 -5.15 5.07 15.95
C SER A 139 -6.05 3.85 16.02
N THR A 140 -5.94 2.94 15.05
CA THR A 140 -6.64 1.66 15.08
C THR A 140 -5.67 0.52 15.41
N TYR A 141 -6.16 -0.55 16.02
CA TYR A 141 -5.39 -1.73 16.37
C TYR A 141 -6.27 -2.99 16.31
N SER A 142 -5.65 -4.14 16.10
CA SER A 142 -6.31 -5.44 16.13
C SER A 142 -5.49 -6.42 16.96
N GLN A 143 -6.17 -7.22 17.79
CA GLN A 143 -5.51 -8.28 18.57
C GLN A 143 -5.18 -9.51 17.71
N ASN A 144 -5.85 -9.66 16.57
CA ASN A 144 -5.69 -10.82 15.68
C ASN A 144 -4.60 -10.61 14.64
N ASP A 145 -4.38 -9.35 14.24
CA ASP A 145 -3.38 -8.97 13.26
C ASP A 145 -2.73 -7.67 13.72
N LEU A 146 -1.47 -7.80 14.14
CA LEU A 146 -0.70 -6.71 14.73
C LEU A 146 -0.27 -5.66 13.69
N ASP A 147 -0.33 -6.01 12.40
CA ASP A 147 -0.03 -5.08 11.31
C ASP A 147 -1.23 -4.18 10.99
N ILE A 148 -2.45 -4.54 11.39
CA ILE A 148 -3.62 -3.67 11.22
C ILE A 148 -3.40 -2.36 11.98
N GLY A 149 -3.46 -1.25 11.25
CA GLY A 149 -3.27 0.11 11.75
C GLY A 149 -1.83 0.59 11.84
N MET A 150 -0.85 -0.25 11.47
CA MET A 150 0.52 0.20 11.21
C MET A 150 0.56 0.96 9.88
N VAL A 151 1.52 1.86 9.72
CA VAL A 151 1.75 2.52 8.43
C VAL A 151 2.16 1.49 7.38
N ASP A 152 1.49 1.46 6.23
CA ASP A 152 1.77 0.49 5.17
C ASP A 152 3.22 0.58 4.67
N LEU A 153 3.78 -0.56 4.27
CA LEU A 153 5.10 -0.62 3.64
C LEU A 153 5.11 0.17 2.32
N GLY A 154 6.25 0.78 1.98
CA GLY A 154 6.40 1.65 0.82
C GLY A 154 5.81 3.05 1.00
N THR A 155 5.11 3.34 2.10
CA THR A 155 4.56 4.67 2.37
C THR A 155 5.67 5.71 2.47
N LYS A 156 5.48 6.87 1.83
CA LYS A 156 6.38 8.02 1.96
C LYS A 156 6.43 8.51 3.42
N CYS A 157 7.62 8.46 4.02
CA CYS A 157 7.87 8.91 5.40
C CYS A 157 8.71 10.20 5.47
N GLY A 158 9.22 10.65 4.32
CA GLY A 158 9.95 11.90 4.12
C GLY A 158 10.26 12.09 2.64
N ASP A 159 10.79 13.24 2.26
CA ASP A 159 11.22 13.44 0.87
C ASP A 159 12.35 12.49 0.50
N GLY A 160 12.17 11.74 -0.59
CA GLY A 160 13.10 10.70 -1.03
C GLY A 160 13.10 9.46 -0.12
N ARG A 161 12.12 9.28 0.77
CA ARG A 161 12.14 8.21 1.78
C ARG A 161 10.83 7.45 1.93
N VAL A 162 10.94 6.16 2.23
CA VAL A 162 9.82 5.23 2.39
C VAL A 162 10.00 4.29 3.58
N CYS A 163 8.88 3.74 4.08
CA CYS A 163 8.89 2.71 5.11
C CYS A 163 9.23 1.33 4.52
N ASN A 164 10.38 0.77 4.91
CA ASN A 164 10.78 -0.58 4.48
C ASN A 164 10.15 -1.69 5.35
N SER A 165 10.40 -2.95 4.99
CA SER A 165 9.94 -4.13 5.72
C SER A 165 10.40 -4.21 7.18
N ASN A 166 11.50 -3.53 7.53
CA ASN A 166 11.98 -3.41 8.92
C ASN A 166 11.33 -2.23 9.67
N ARG A 167 10.31 -1.59 9.08
CA ARG A 167 9.59 -0.45 9.67
C ARG A 167 10.52 0.74 9.93
N GLN A 168 11.48 0.95 9.03
CA GLN A 168 12.43 2.06 9.05
C GLN A 168 12.16 3.03 7.92
N CYS A 169 12.38 4.32 8.16
CA CYS A 169 12.26 5.37 7.15
C CYS A 169 13.59 5.54 6.41
N VAL A 170 13.72 4.85 5.27
CA VAL A 170 14.97 4.74 4.51
C VAL A 170 14.88 5.43 3.15
N ASP A 171 16.04 5.65 2.52
CA ASP A 171 16.10 6.22 1.17
C ASP A 171 15.42 5.29 0.16
N VAL A 172 14.55 5.87 -0.68
CA VAL A 172 13.73 5.16 -1.67
C VAL A 172 14.57 4.35 -2.66
N ASN A 173 15.82 4.76 -2.92
CA ASN A 173 16.73 4.06 -3.83
C ASN A 173 17.38 2.82 -3.18
N THR A 174 17.23 2.65 -1.87
CA THR A 174 17.83 1.55 -1.09
C THR A 174 16.78 0.68 -0.38
N ALA A 175 15.50 0.98 -0.59
CA ALA A 175 14.40 0.41 0.17
C ALA A 175 13.89 -0.94 -0.37
N TYR A 176 14.17 -1.24 -1.64
CA TYR A 176 13.57 -2.34 -2.41
C TYR A 176 14.62 -3.27 -3.00
#